data_AF-A0A2M7T994-F1
#
_entry.id   AF-A0A2M7T994-F1
#
_cell.length_a   1.000
_cell.length_b   1.000
_cell.length_c   1.000
_cell.angle_alpha   90.00
_cell.angle_beta   90.00
_cell.angle_gamma   90.00
#
_symmetry.space_group_name_H-M   'P 1'
#
loop_
_entity.id
_entity.type
_entity.pdbx_description
1 polymer ?
#
loop_
_entity_poly.entity_id
_entity_poly.type
_entity_poly.pdbx_seq_one_letter_code
_entity_poly.pdbx_strand_id
1 'polypeptide(L)'
;MHNGLHKLFSVDKASPIIFLVVIYIVGISTGSLADTLQIWLKPWVITVVGSIALILIMAFVDPIPRFINYVLGKRGELSITDTEVSPQRHRGLIVLGSAWDPMPAETAIRYHYKGIHNEHHDAILDKCWLLTAGETSNRYARDMIAKLIREGMPNDLFKIVELSAGNADNPAKVYDAVEDIFASLPDEFGETDMIADYTGGTKSMTAGLILACARPSRKLQVLKPKEYKEDGTAVREAGSDPKSVDIRFNLTRA
;
A
#
# COMPACT_ATOMS: atom_id res chain seq x y z
N MET A 1 26.88 25.75 10.07
CA MET A 1 25.81 26.73 10.39
C MET A 1 24.75 26.74 9.29
N HIS A 2 24.03 25.63 9.07
CA HIS A 2 23.14 25.50 7.90
C HIS A 2 21.83 24.75 8.21
N ASN A 3 21.20 25.02 9.36
CA ASN A 3 19.97 24.31 9.79
C ASN A 3 18.81 25.22 10.27
N GLY A 4 18.89 26.53 10.04
CA GLY A 4 17.86 27.49 10.51
C GLY A 4 16.68 27.71 9.57
N LEU A 5 16.92 27.72 8.25
CA LEU A 5 15.93 28.18 7.27
C LEU A 5 14.80 27.16 6.98
N HIS A 6 15.08 25.86 7.09
CA HIS A 6 14.08 24.84 6.76
C HIS A 6 12.96 24.72 7.81
N LYS A 7 13.17 25.26 9.02
CA LYS A 7 12.15 25.31 10.09
C LYS A 7 11.16 26.47 9.94
N LEU A 8 11.46 27.49 9.14
CA LEU A 8 10.58 28.65 8.97
C LEU A 8 9.40 28.40 8.02
N PHE A 9 9.44 27.32 7.22
CA PHE A 9 8.44 27.03 6.18
C PHE A 9 7.69 25.72 6.38
N SER A 10 7.71 25.11 7.58
CA SER A 10 6.81 23.99 7.87
C SER A 10 5.38 24.52 8.06
N VAL A 11 4.51 24.22 7.10
CA VAL A 11 3.13 24.72 6.98
C VAL A 11 2.29 24.52 8.25
N ASP A 12 2.62 23.52 9.08
CA ASP A 12 1.89 23.20 10.32
C ASP A 12 2.19 24.13 11.50
N LYS A 13 3.14 25.08 11.36
CA LYS A 13 3.51 26.07 12.39
C LYS A 13 3.74 27.47 11.83
N ALA A 14 3.03 27.84 10.77
CA ALA A 14 3.01 29.25 10.35
C ALA A 14 2.38 30.09 11.46
N SER A 15 3.23 30.74 12.27
CA SER A 15 2.78 31.64 13.33
C SER A 15 1.88 32.71 12.72
N PRO A 16 0.68 32.97 13.27
CA PRO A 16 -0.22 34.04 12.80
C PRO A 16 0.48 35.39 12.65
N ILE A 17 1.53 35.60 13.44
CA ILE A 17 2.38 36.79 13.40
C ILE A 17 3.15 36.89 12.08
N ILE A 18 3.69 35.79 11.56
CA ILE A 18 4.41 35.80 10.27
C ILE A 18 3.44 36.13 9.14
N PHE A 19 2.22 35.59 9.17
CA PHE A 19 1.18 35.90 8.19
C PHE A 19 0.80 37.39 8.23
N LEU A 20 0.61 37.96 9.43
CA LEU A 20 0.32 39.39 9.59
C LEU A 20 1.47 40.28 9.13
N VAL A 21 2.73 39.89 9.39
CA VAL A 21 3.91 40.63 8.92
C VAL A 21 4.00 40.58 7.39
N VAL A 22 3.74 39.43 6.76
CA VAL A 22 3.71 39.31 5.31
C VAL A 22 2.59 40.16 4.70
N ILE A 23 1.38 40.12 5.25
CA ILE A 23 0.26 40.98 4.80
C ILE A 23 0.62 42.46 4.94
N TYR A 24 1.22 42.85 6.06
CA TYR A 24 1.60 44.24 6.31
C TYR A 24 2.68 44.73 5.33
N ILE A 25 3.71 43.93 5.09
CA ILE A 25 4.77 44.25 4.13
C ILE A 25 4.18 44.33 2.72
N VAL A 26 3.38 43.34 2.31
CA VAL A 26 2.75 43.32 0.99
C VAL A 26 1.80 44.50 0.82
N GLY A 27 1.00 44.83 1.83
CA GLY A 27 0.03 45.93 1.82
C GLY A 27 0.67 47.32 1.75
N ILE A 28 1.78 47.54 2.45
CA ILE A 28 2.54 48.80 2.37
C ILE A 28 3.24 48.93 1.02
N SER A 29 3.81 47.82 0.54
CA SER A 29 4.49 47.78 -0.75
C SER A 29 3.54 48.12 -1.89
N THR A 30 2.32 47.58 -1.87
CA THR A 30 1.32 47.84 -2.92
C THR A 30 0.81 49.28 -2.91
N GLY A 31 0.60 49.87 -1.73
CA GLY A 31 0.18 51.28 -1.63
C GLY A 31 1.21 52.25 -2.19
N SER A 32 2.47 52.13 -1.75
CA SER A 32 3.54 53.03 -2.20
C SER A 32 3.87 52.87 -3.69
N LEU A 33 3.78 51.64 -4.22
CA LEU A 33 4.00 51.39 -5.65
C LEU A 33 2.87 51.98 -6.48
N ALA A 34 1.62 51.84 -6.03
CA ALA A 34 0.44 52.37 -6.74
C ALA A 34 0.47 53.89 -6.84
N ASP A 35 0.82 54.59 -5.76
CA ASP A 35 0.93 56.06 -5.75
C ASP A 35 2.03 56.53 -6.70
N THR A 36 3.16 55.82 -6.76
CA THR A 36 4.27 56.13 -7.68
C THR A 36 3.90 55.84 -9.14
N LEU A 37 3.18 54.76 -9.40
CA LEU A 37 2.70 54.38 -10.73
C LEU A 37 1.65 55.36 -11.26
N GLN A 38 0.77 55.90 -10.41
CA GLN A 38 -0.25 56.87 -10.81
C GLN A 38 0.32 58.24 -11.22
N ILE A 39 1.52 58.59 -10.76
CA ILE A 39 2.21 59.82 -11.20
C ILE A 39 2.58 59.74 -12.69
N TRP A 40 2.89 58.53 -13.18
CA TRP A 40 3.42 58.32 -14.53
C TRP A 40 2.41 57.72 -15.51
N LEU A 41 1.38 57.03 -15.02
CA LEU A 41 0.43 56.29 -15.84
C LEU A 41 -1.02 56.67 -15.50
N LYS A 42 -1.84 56.86 -16.55
CA LYS A 42 -3.26 57.14 -16.39
C LYS A 42 -3.96 55.96 -15.68
N PRO A 43 -4.96 56.20 -14.81
CA PRO A 43 -5.60 55.17 -14.00
C PRO A 43 -6.07 53.93 -14.79
N TRP A 44 -6.62 54.15 -15.99
CA TRP A 44 -7.12 53.05 -16.83
C TRP A 44 -6.02 52.13 -17.37
N VAL A 45 -4.80 52.63 -17.57
CA VAL A 45 -3.66 51.83 -18.05
C VAL A 45 -3.22 50.86 -16.96
N ILE A 46 -3.19 51.32 -15.71
CA ILE A 46 -2.85 50.49 -14.55
C ILE A 46 -3.85 49.34 -14.40
N THR A 47 -5.15 49.61 -14.56
CA THR A 47 -6.19 48.57 -14.51
C THR A 47 -6.02 47.54 -15.62
N VAL A 48 -5.81 47.96 -16.88
CA VAL A 48 -5.65 47.04 -18.01
C VAL A 48 -4.40 46.18 -17.85
N VAL A 49 -3.27 46.78 -17.51
CA VAL A 49 -2.01 46.04 -17.29
C VAL A 49 -2.11 45.09 -16.11
N GLY A 50 -2.74 45.52 -15.00
CA GLY A 50 -2.99 44.68 -13.83
C GLY A 50 -3.88 43.47 -14.14
N SER A 51 -4.96 43.67 -14.90
CA SER A 51 -5.84 42.58 -15.33
C SER A 51 -5.14 41.60 -16.27
N ILE A 52 -4.34 42.08 -17.22
CA ILE A 52 -3.55 41.23 -18.11
C ILE A 52 -2.50 40.43 -17.31
N ALA A 53 -1.81 41.06 -16.37
CA ALA A 53 -0.85 40.38 -15.51
C ALA A 53 -1.53 39.31 -14.64
N LEU A 54 -2.71 39.59 -14.10
CA LEU A 54 -3.48 38.60 -13.32
C LEU A 54 -3.90 37.40 -14.16
N ILE A 55 -4.39 37.64 -15.39
CA ILE A 55 -4.77 36.57 -16.33
C ILE A 55 -3.54 35.75 -16.70
N LEU A 56 -2.39 36.37 -16.95
CA LEU A 56 -1.13 35.67 -17.21
C LEU A 56 -0.68 34.85 -15.99
N ILE A 57 -0.74 35.40 -14.78
CA ILE A 57 -0.41 34.65 -13.56
C ILE A 57 -1.34 33.43 -13.43
N MET A 58 -2.66 33.58 -13.60
CA MET A 58 -3.58 32.44 -13.56
C MET A 58 -3.31 31.42 -14.67
N ALA A 59 -3.03 31.87 -15.89
CA ALA A 59 -2.76 31.01 -17.03
C ALA A 59 -1.43 30.25 -16.92
N PHE A 60 -0.45 30.77 -16.15
CA PHE A 60 0.86 30.14 -15.96
C PHE A 60 0.99 29.38 -14.63
N VAL A 61 0.23 29.70 -13.59
CA VAL A 61 0.27 29.00 -12.30
C VAL A 61 -0.27 27.57 -12.39
N ASP A 62 -1.25 27.29 -13.26
CA ASP A 62 -1.81 25.94 -13.44
C ASP A 62 -0.95 24.96 -14.30
N PRO A 63 -0.33 25.38 -15.42
CA PRO A 63 0.47 24.48 -16.23
C PRO A 63 1.90 24.28 -15.73
N ILE A 64 2.46 25.21 -14.93
CA ILE A 64 3.84 25.07 -14.41
C ILE A 64 4.00 23.83 -13.51
N PRO A 65 3.10 23.54 -12.55
CA PRO A 65 3.16 22.31 -11.76
C PRO A 65 3.00 21.06 -12.63
N ARG A 66 2.14 21.09 -13.66
CA ARG A 66 1.90 19.95 -14.56
C ARG A 66 3.10 19.68 -15.46
N PHE A 67 3.73 20.73 -16.00
CA PHE A 67 4.91 20.64 -16.85
C PHE A 67 6.16 20.26 -16.06
N ILE A 68 6.34 20.79 -14.85
CA ILE A 68 7.39 20.35 -13.91
C ILE A 68 7.22 18.87 -13.58
N ASN A 69 6.01 18.41 -13.25
CA ASN A 69 5.76 16.99 -12.98
C ASN A 69 5.99 16.08 -14.21
N TYR A 70 5.76 16.60 -15.42
CA TYR A 70 5.96 15.89 -16.68
C TYR A 70 7.44 15.81 -17.09
N VAL A 71 8.20 16.91 -16.95
CA VAL A 71 9.62 17.00 -17.35
C VAL A 71 10.56 16.45 -16.29
N LEU A 72 10.25 16.61 -15.00
CA LEU A 72 11.08 16.09 -13.89
C LEU A 72 10.78 14.64 -13.51
N GLY A 73 9.92 13.93 -14.26
CA GLY A 73 9.74 12.49 -14.17
C GLY A 73 9.84 11.95 -12.74
N LYS A 74 8.83 12.24 -11.91
CA LYS A 74 8.70 11.71 -10.54
C LYS A 74 8.70 10.17 -10.58
N ARG A 75 9.89 9.57 -10.57
CA ARG A 75 10.09 8.14 -10.35
C ARG A 75 9.92 7.92 -8.85
N GLY A 76 8.77 7.37 -8.46
CA GLY A 76 8.68 6.73 -7.15
C GLY A 76 9.76 5.65 -7.09
N GLU A 77 10.63 5.72 -6.10
CA GLU A 77 11.65 4.70 -5.88
C GLU A 77 10.96 3.52 -5.17
N LEU A 78 10.56 2.53 -5.97
CA LEU A 78 10.07 1.25 -5.46
C LEU A 78 11.29 0.43 -5.03
N SER A 79 11.55 0.38 -3.72
CA SER A 79 12.54 -0.54 -3.17
C SER A 79 11.81 -1.81 -2.71
N ILE A 80 12.00 -2.90 -3.46
CA ILE A 80 11.61 -4.25 -3.04
C ILE A 80 12.88 -4.89 -2.49
N THR A 81 12.91 -5.13 -1.18
CA THR A 81 14.02 -5.88 -0.57
C THR A 81 13.52 -7.27 -0.22
N ASP A 82 14.10 -8.28 -0.86
CA ASP A 82 13.93 -9.68 -0.46
C ASP A 82 14.82 -9.92 0.76
N THR A 83 14.22 -10.05 1.94
CA THR A 83 14.97 -10.38 3.15
C THR A 83 15.19 -11.88 3.17
N GLU A 84 16.45 -12.33 3.16
CA GLU A 84 16.78 -13.77 3.18
C GLU A 84 16.28 -14.50 4.43
N VAL A 85 15.92 -13.78 5.49
CA VAL A 85 15.42 -14.31 6.75
C VAL A 85 13.99 -14.83 6.56
N SER A 86 13.76 -16.08 6.99
CA SER A 86 12.40 -16.66 7.05
C SER A 86 11.49 -15.73 7.86
N PRO A 87 10.30 -15.37 7.34
CA PRO A 87 9.42 -14.42 8.00
C PRO A 87 9.10 -14.89 9.40
N GLN A 88 9.01 -13.98 10.37
CA GLN A 88 8.47 -14.33 11.67
C GLN A 88 7.08 -14.94 11.50
N ARG A 89 6.72 -15.97 12.29
CA ARG A 89 5.33 -16.47 12.30
C ARG A 89 4.39 -15.36 12.83
N HIS A 90 3.11 -15.42 12.44
CA HIS A 90 2.12 -14.36 12.66
C HIS A 90 0.80 -14.92 13.20
N ARG A 91 0.09 -14.12 14.00
CA ARG A 91 -1.20 -14.51 14.60
C ARG A 91 -2.35 -14.43 13.61
N GLY A 92 -2.24 -13.55 12.61
CA GLY A 92 -3.22 -13.41 11.55
C GLY A 92 -2.60 -13.61 10.17
N LEU A 93 -3.31 -14.32 9.30
CA LEU A 93 -2.86 -14.65 7.95
C LEU A 93 -3.94 -14.32 6.92
N ILE A 94 -3.57 -13.63 5.85
CA ILE A 94 -4.40 -13.46 4.65
C ILE A 94 -3.75 -14.27 3.53
N VAL A 95 -4.48 -15.19 2.92
CA VAL A 95 -3.99 -16.07 1.84
C VAL A 95 -4.93 -16.03 0.65
N LEU A 96 -4.38 -16.21 -0.54
CA LEU A 96 -5.15 -16.34 -1.79
C LEU A 96 -5.38 -17.81 -2.13
N GLY A 97 -6.64 -18.19 -2.31
CA GLY A 97 -7.05 -19.52 -2.75
C GLY A 97 -6.81 -19.75 -4.23
N SER A 98 -6.21 -20.88 -4.59
CA SER A 98 -5.99 -21.32 -5.97
C SER A 98 -6.96 -22.43 -6.37
N ALA A 99 -7.13 -22.64 -7.68
CA ALA A 99 -8.03 -23.66 -8.23
C ALA A 99 -7.34 -25.03 -8.43
N TRP A 100 -6.37 -25.39 -7.59
CA TRP A 100 -5.60 -26.64 -7.69
C TRP A 100 -5.09 -27.12 -6.32
N ASP A 101 -4.80 -28.42 -6.23
CA ASP A 101 -4.30 -29.13 -5.05
C ASP A 101 -2.88 -29.67 -5.29
N PRO A 102 -1.95 -29.62 -4.30
CA PRO A 102 -2.05 -28.85 -3.05
C PRO A 102 -2.07 -27.34 -3.31
N MET A 103 -2.88 -26.62 -2.53
CA MET A 103 -2.88 -25.17 -2.59
C MET A 103 -1.64 -24.62 -1.87
N PRO A 104 -0.96 -23.60 -2.43
CA PRO A 104 0.13 -22.90 -1.74
C PRO A 104 -0.30 -22.36 -0.37
N ALA A 105 -1.57 -21.95 -0.25
CA ALA A 105 -2.17 -21.51 1.01
C ALA A 105 -2.00 -22.54 2.15
N GLU A 106 -2.04 -23.84 1.87
CA GLU A 106 -1.88 -24.88 2.89
C GLU A 106 -0.51 -24.79 3.56
N THR A 107 0.56 -24.63 2.78
CA THR A 107 1.93 -24.51 3.28
C THR A 107 2.10 -23.26 4.13
N ALA A 108 1.55 -22.11 3.71
CA ALA A 108 1.58 -20.88 4.48
C ALA A 108 0.84 -21.01 5.82
N ILE A 109 -0.38 -21.59 5.80
CA ILE A 109 -1.17 -21.84 7.02
C ILE A 109 -0.40 -22.71 8.01
N ARG A 110 0.17 -23.84 7.55
CA ARG A 110 0.95 -24.75 8.41
C ARG A 110 2.16 -24.05 9.02
N TYR A 111 2.88 -23.27 8.21
CA TYR A 111 4.02 -22.50 8.68
C TYR A 111 3.64 -21.56 9.83
N HIS A 112 2.60 -20.74 9.68
CA HIS A 112 2.21 -19.80 10.73
C HIS A 112 1.56 -20.47 11.94
N TYR A 113 0.88 -21.62 11.77
CA TYR A 113 0.31 -22.37 12.88
C TYR A 113 1.43 -22.97 13.77
N LYS A 114 2.17 -23.98 13.31
CA LYS A 114 3.18 -24.71 14.10
C LYS A 114 4.53 -24.90 13.39
N GLY A 115 4.75 -24.24 12.25
CA GLY A 115 5.87 -24.54 11.36
C GLY A 115 5.54 -25.67 10.39
N ILE A 116 6.26 -25.77 9.26
CA ILE A 116 5.95 -26.71 8.17
C ILE A 116 5.96 -28.17 8.65
N HIS A 117 6.89 -28.51 9.56
CA HIS A 117 7.04 -29.85 10.12
C HIS A 117 6.62 -29.96 11.59
N ASN A 118 5.70 -29.09 12.05
CA ASN A 118 5.34 -28.97 13.48
C ASN A 118 6.56 -28.74 14.38
N GLU A 119 7.50 -27.94 13.89
CA GLU A 119 8.76 -27.59 14.56
C GLU A 119 8.52 -26.85 15.88
N HIS A 120 7.35 -26.25 16.02
CA HIS A 120 6.95 -25.51 17.20
C HIS A 120 5.82 -26.21 17.96
N HIS A 121 6.01 -26.35 19.25
CA HIS A 121 5.01 -26.91 20.16
C HIS A 121 3.73 -26.06 20.18
N ASP A 122 3.90 -24.74 20.27
CA ASP A 122 2.82 -23.78 20.42
C ASP A 122 2.32 -23.26 19.07
N ALA A 123 1.01 -23.38 18.89
CA ALA A 123 0.28 -22.76 17.81
C ALA A 123 0.18 -21.25 18.06
N ILE A 124 0.51 -20.44 17.06
CA ILE A 124 0.37 -18.98 17.19
C ILE A 124 -0.62 -18.36 16.20
N LEU A 125 -0.95 -19.06 15.12
CA LEU A 125 -1.96 -18.61 14.18
C LEU A 125 -3.34 -18.74 14.84
N ASP A 126 -4.03 -17.62 14.96
CA ASP A 126 -5.33 -17.49 15.62
C ASP A 126 -6.44 -17.31 14.57
N LYS A 127 -6.18 -16.56 13.49
CA LYS A 127 -7.14 -16.28 12.41
C LYS A 127 -6.50 -16.32 11.03
N CYS A 128 -7.21 -16.93 10.08
CA CYS A 128 -6.81 -17.08 8.69
C CYS A 128 -7.96 -16.69 7.76
N TRP A 129 -7.75 -15.67 6.94
CA TRP A 129 -8.67 -15.23 5.90
C TRP A 129 -8.22 -15.79 4.55
N LEU A 130 -9.08 -16.58 3.91
CA LEU A 130 -8.80 -17.21 2.62
C LEU A 130 -9.67 -16.56 1.54
N LEU A 131 -9.05 -15.70 0.73
CA LEU A 131 -9.72 -15.04 -0.40
C LEU A 131 -9.80 -16.00 -1.57
N THR A 132 -11.00 -16.25 -2.06
CA THR A 132 -11.29 -17.26 -3.08
C THR A 132 -12.07 -16.64 -4.23
N ALA A 133 -11.98 -17.25 -5.42
CA ALA A 133 -12.60 -16.72 -6.63
C ALA A 133 -13.34 -17.82 -7.40
N GLY A 134 -14.68 -17.77 -7.37
CA GLY A 134 -15.55 -18.72 -8.04
C GLY A 134 -15.58 -20.12 -7.42
N GLU A 135 -16.52 -20.95 -7.90
CA GLU A 135 -16.90 -22.20 -7.24
C GLU A 135 -15.75 -23.21 -7.12
N THR A 136 -14.87 -23.29 -8.12
CA THR A 136 -13.74 -24.23 -8.09
C THR A 136 -12.74 -23.87 -6.99
N SER A 137 -12.35 -22.60 -6.88
CA SER A 137 -11.44 -22.12 -5.81
C SER A 137 -12.09 -22.32 -4.44
N ASN A 138 -13.38 -22.01 -4.30
CA ASN A 138 -14.15 -22.19 -3.06
C ASN A 138 -14.20 -23.65 -2.63
N ARG A 139 -14.40 -24.58 -3.57
CA ARG A 139 -14.41 -26.03 -3.27
C ARG A 139 -13.06 -26.50 -2.76
N TYR A 140 -11.97 -26.20 -3.48
CA TYR A 140 -10.62 -26.57 -3.03
C TYR A 140 -10.31 -25.97 -1.66
N ALA A 141 -10.67 -24.70 -1.44
CA ALA A 141 -10.55 -24.02 -0.14
C ALA A 141 -11.24 -24.78 1.00
N ARG A 142 -12.51 -25.17 0.80
CA ARG A 142 -13.27 -25.94 1.79
C ARG A 142 -12.65 -27.33 2.03
N ASP A 143 -12.21 -28.01 0.97
CA ASP A 143 -11.57 -29.33 1.09
C ASP A 143 -10.25 -29.27 1.86
N MET A 144 -9.41 -28.27 1.58
CA MET A 144 -8.17 -28.00 2.31
C MET A 144 -8.46 -27.67 3.78
N ILE A 145 -9.42 -26.78 4.07
CA ILE A 145 -9.81 -26.44 5.44
C ILE A 145 -10.32 -27.68 6.19
N ALA A 146 -11.18 -28.49 5.56
CA ALA A 146 -11.67 -29.72 6.17
C ALA A 146 -10.54 -30.71 6.47
N LYS A 147 -9.53 -30.81 5.59
CA LYS A 147 -8.30 -31.59 5.84
C LYS A 147 -7.54 -31.05 7.06
N LEU A 148 -7.28 -29.75 7.12
CA LEU A 148 -6.55 -29.12 8.23
C LEU A 148 -7.27 -29.26 9.58
N ILE A 149 -8.61 -29.19 9.59
CA ILE A 149 -9.43 -29.42 10.79
C ILE A 149 -9.33 -30.87 11.24
N ARG A 150 -9.41 -31.85 10.33
CA ARG A 150 -9.22 -33.27 10.66
C ARG A 150 -7.85 -33.56 11.26
N GLU A 151 -6.85 -32.78 10.90
CA GLU A 151 -5.49 -32.85 11.45
C GLU A 151 -5.32 -32.08 12.78
N GLY A 152 -6.39 -31.49 13.31
CA GLY A 152 -6.42 -30.89 14.64
C GLY A 152 -6.31 -29.36 14.68
N MET A 153 -6.43 -28.66 13.55
CA MET A 153 -6.59 -27.20 13.57
C MET A 153 -8.01 -26.80 14.00
N PRO A 154 -8.20 -25.72 14.79
CA PRO A 154 -9.52 -25.25 15.18
C PRO A 154 -10.35 -24.81 13.97
N ASN A 155 -11.65 -25.11 13.98
CA ASN A 155 -12.56 -24.71 12.89
C ASN A 155 -12.76 -23.19 12.80
N ASP A 156 -12.78 -22.50 13.93
CA ASP A 156 -12.98 -21.05 14.02
C ASP A 156 -11.75 -20.23 13.59
N LEU A 157 -10.64 -20.89 13.28
CA LEU A 157 -9.44 -20.30 12.73
C LEU A 157 -9.65 -19.78 11.31
N PHE A 158 -10.56 -20.40 10.54
CA PHE A 158 -10.69 -20.12 9.10
C PHE A 158 -11.91 -19.24 8.78
N LYS A 159 -11.70 -18.23 7.93
CA LYS A 159 -12.76 -17.42 7.32
C LYS A 159 -12.55 -17.36 5.81
N ILE A 160 -13.50 -17.90 5.05
CA ILE A 160 -13.48 -17.78 3.59
C ILE A 160 -14.08 -16.43 3.19
N VAL A 161 -13.36 -15.71 2.33
CA VAL A 161 -13.82 -14.47 1.70
C VAL A 161 -14.05 -14.79 0.22
N GLU A 162 -15.30 -14.99 -0.16
CA GLU A 162 -15.67 -15.39 -1.52
C GLU A 162 -15.82 -14.16 -2.42
N LEU A 163 -15.01 -14.08 -3.47
CA LEU A 163 -15.14 -13.08 -4.52
C LEU A 163 -15.85 -13.69 -5.73
N SER A 164 -16.75 -12.91 -6.35
CA SER A 164 -17.26 -13.24 -7.67
C SER A 164 -16.12 -13.22 -8.70
N ALA A 165 -16.27 -13.95 -9.80
CA ALA A 165 -15.25 -14.01 -10.85
C ALA A 165 -14.87 -12.61 -11.39
N GLY A 166 -15.86 -11.72 -11.57
CA GLY A 166 -15.62 -10.34 -12.01
C GLY A 166 -14.92 -9.48 -10.96
N ASN A 167 -15.17 -9.71 -9.67
CA ASN A 167 -14.47 -8.99 -8.60
C ASN A 167 -13.03 -9.49 -8.44
N ALA A 168 -12.79 -10.80 -8.58
CA ALA A 168 -11.46 -11.39 -8.49
C ALA A 168 -10.53 -10.94 -9.64
N ASP A 169 -11.08 -10.63 -10.81
CA ASP A 169 -10.33 -10.05 -11.92
C ASP A 169 -10.19 -8.52 -11.87
N ASN A 170 -10.71 -7.88 -10.81
CA ASN A 170 -10.57 -6.46 -10.58
C ASN A 170 -9.68 -6.21 -9.35
N PRO A 171 -8.42 -5.79 -9.53
CA PRO A 171 -7.51 -5.51 -8.42
C PRO A 171 -8.06 -4.51 -7.38
N ALA A 172 -8.89 -3.55 -7.79
CA ALA A 172 -9.50 -2.60 -6.87
C ALA A 172 -10.54 -3.27 -5.96
N LYS A 173 -11.28 -4.27 -6.47
CA LYS A 173 -12.23 -5.04 -5.66
C LYS A 173 -11.55 -6.00 -4.71
N VAL A 174 -10.42 -6.56 -5.12
CA VAL A 174 -9.58 -7.35 -4.22
C VAL A 174 -8.96 -6.46 -3.16
N TYR A 175 -8.48 -5.26 -3.53
CA TYR A 175 -7.99 -4.24 -2.59
C TYR A 175 -9.06 -3.91 -1.54
N ASP A 176 -10.28 -3.58 -1.97
CA ASP A 176 -11.41 -3.25 -1.09
C ASP A 176 -11.67 -4.41 -0.11
N ALA A 177 -11.71 -5.66 -0.62
CA ALA A 177 -11.94 -6.84 0.22
C ALA A 177 -10.84 -7.08 1.27
N VAL A 178 -9.59 -6.74 0.95
CA VAL A 178 -8.47 -6.84 1.90
C VAL A 178 -8.53 -5.70 2.93
N GLU A 179 -8.86 -4.47 2.53
CA GLU A 179 -9.10 -3.38 3.47
C GLU A 179 -10.25 -3.70 4.42
N ASP A 180 -11.33 -4.31 3.93
CA ASP A 180 -12.45 -4.75 4.77
C ASP A 180 -12.02 -5.78 5.81
N ILE A 181 -11.06 -6.65 5.49
CA ILE A 181 -10.46 -7.58 6.48
C ILE A 181 -9.72 -6.80 7.55
N PHE A 182 -8.84 -5.86 7.17
CA PHE A 182 -8.11 -5.04 8.13
C PHE A 182 -9.02 -4.15 8.98
N ALA A 183 -10.10 -3.61 8.40
CA ALA A 183 -11.08 -2.79 9.08
C ALA A 183 -12.00 -3.58 10.03
N SER A 184 -12.10 -4.90 9.85
CA SER A 184 -12.92 -5.80 10.66
C SER A 184 -12.10 -6.73 11.57
N LEU A 185 -10.83 -6.39 11.81
CA LEU A 185 -10.00 -7.11 12.76
C LEU A 185 -10.60 -7.03 14.18
N PRO A 186 -10.51 -8.10 14.98
CA PRO A 186 -10.85 -8.03 16.40
C PRO A 186 -9.96 -7.03 17.14
N ASP A 187 -10.46 -6.45 18.25
CA ASP A 187 -9.76 -5.42 19.02
C ASP A 187 -8.37 -5.86 19.52
N GLU A 188 -8.15 -7.17 19.68
CA GLU A 188 -6.89 -7.78 20.10
C GLU A 188 -5.86 -7.99 18.96
N PHE A 189 -6.17 -7.56 17.73
CA PHE A 189 -5.28 -7.61 16.57
C PHE A 189 -4.89 -6.21 16.09
N GLY A 190 -3.58 -5.99 15.96
CA GLY A 190 -3.05 -4.91 15.15
C GLY A 190 -2.73 -5.35 13.73
N GLU A 191 -2.59 -4.40 12.81
CA GLU A 191 -2.10 -4.69 11.44
C GLU A 191 -0.73 -5.39 11.45
N THR A 192 0.11 -5.13 12.47
CA THR A 192 1.43 -5.74 12.63
C THR A 192 1.41 -7.21 13.04
N ASP A 193 0.27 -7.69 13.57
CA ASP A 193 0.05 -9.11 13.88
C ASP A 193 -0.32 -9.91 12.64
N MET A 194 -0.66 -9.23 11.55
CA MET A 194 -1.07 -9.79 10.27
C MET A 194 0.11 -9.96 9.31
N ILE A 195 0.01 -10.98 8.46
CA ILE A 195 0.82 -11.13 7.26
C ILE A 195 -0.04 -11.61 6.09
N ALA A 196 0.25 -11.12 4.89
CA ALA A 196 -0.45 -11.50 3.68
C ALA A 196 0.47 -12.34 2.76
N ASP A 197 0.00 -13.51 2.35
CA ASP A 197 0.69 -14.39 1.41
C ASP A 197 0.07 -14.25 0.01
N TYR A 198 0.90 -13.81 -0.94
CA TYR A 198 0.47 -13.55 -2.31
C TYR A 198 0.89 -14.65 -3.31
N THR A 199 1.29 -15.84 -2.83
CA THR A 199 1.78 -16.94 -3.68
C THR A 199 0.69 -17.48 -4.60
N GLY A 200 -0.54 -17.56 -4.10
CA GLY A 200 -1.70 -18.11 -4.81
C GLY A 200 -2.53 -17.05 -5.57
N GLY A 201 -3.75 -17.46 -5.94
CA GLY A 201 -4.71 -16.59 -6.62
C GLY A 201 -4.37 -16.26 -8.08
N THR A 202 -5.17 -15.38 -8.67
CA THR A 202 -4.89 -14.81 -10.01
C THR A 202 -3.96 -13.61 -9.89
N LYS A 203 -3.36 -13.19 -11.00
CA LYS A 203 -2.52 -11.97 -11.05
C LYS A 203 -3.26 -10.73 -10.53
N SER A 204 -4.55 -10.60 -10.87
CA SER A 204 -5.41 -9.50 -10.43
C SER A 204 -5.61 -9.53 -8.91
N MET A 205 -5.78 -10.72 -8.32
CA MET A 205 -5.86 -10.90 -6.87
C MET A 205 -4.55 -10.55 -6.17
N THR A 206 -3.42 -11.06 -6.69
CA THR A 206 -2.08 -10.74 -6.20
C THR A 206 -1.84 -9.22 -6.21
N ALA A 207 -2.19 -8.53 -7.29
CA ALA A 207 -2.03 -7.08 -7.40
C ALA A 207 -2.87 -6.34 -6.34
N GLY A 208 -4.15 -6.70 -6.17
CA GLY A 208 -5.02 -6.09 -5.15
C GLY A 208 -4.52 -6.29 -3.72
N LEU A 209 -4.07 -7.51 -3.39
CA LEU A 209 -3.50 -7.83 -2.07
C LEU A 209 -2.23 -7.03 -1.81
N ILE A 210 -1.30 -7.01 -2.76
CA ILE A 210 -0.04 -6.27 -2.65
C ILE A 210 -0.31 -4.77 -2.45
N LEU A 211 -1.24 -4.19 -3.20
CA LEU A 211 -1.60 -2.77 -3.09
C LEU A 211 -2.24 -2.45 -1.73
N ALA A 212 -3.11 -3.33 -1.21
CA ALA A 212 -3.69 -3.17 0.11
C ALA A 212 -2.62 -3.26 1.22
N CYS A 213 -1.60 -4.09 1.02
CA CYS A 213 -0.50 -4.25 1.98
C CYS A 213 0.69 -3.31 1.72
N ALA A 214 0.62 -2.36 0.78
CA ALA A 214 1.69 -1.40 0.50
C ALA A 214 1.77 -0.29 1.57
N ARG A 215 1.84 -0.67 2.84
CA ARG A 215 1.97 0.20 4.02
C ARG A 215 2.99 -0.41 4.99
N PRO A 216 3.79 0.39 5.71
CA PRO A 216 4.84 -0.14 6.59
C PRO A 216 4.36 -1.11 7.69
N SER A 217 3.10 -0.99 8.12
CA SER A 217 2.49 -1.83 9.16
C SER A 217 2.01 -3.19 8.66
N ARG A 218 1.83 -3.37 7.34
CA ARG A 218 1.22 -4.55 6.74
C ARG A 218 2.29 -5.39 6.05
N LYS A 219 2.55 -6.58 6.59
CA LYS A 219 3.62 -7.43 6.10
C LYS A 219 3.13 -8.31 4.94
N LEU A 220 4.03 -8.56 4.00
CA LEU A 220 3.80 -9.46 2.87
C LEU A 220 4.80 -10.61 2.90
N GLN A 221 4.38 -11.75 2.37
CA GLN A 221 5.25 -12.88 2.10
C GLN A 221 4.90 -13.58 0.79
N VAL A 222 5.85 -14.36 0.31
CA VAL A 222 5.68 -15.32 -0.78
C VAL A 222 6.38 -16.63 -0.43
N LEU A 223 5.80 -17.75 -0.82
CA LEU A 223 6.46 -19.05 -0.73
C LEU A 223 7.43 -19.18 -1.91
N LYS A 224 8.73 -19.32 -1.62
CA LYS A 224 9.72 -19.65 -2.63
C LYS A 224 9.95 -21.17 -2.67
N PRO A 225 9.79 -21.80 -3.84
CA PRO A 225 10.18 -23.20 -4.04
C PRO A 225 11.62 -23.44 -3.62
N LYS A 226 11.88 -24.58 -2.95
CA LYS A 226 13.25 -25.00 -2.62
C LYS A 226 14.03 -25.44 -3.85
N GLU A 227 13.32 -26.01 -4.82
CA GLU A 227 13.90 -26.52 -6.06
C GLU A 227 13.03 -26.17 -7.27
N TYR A 228 13.71 -25.99 -8.39
CA TYR A 228 13.09 -25.77 -9.70
C TYR A 228 13.52 -26.89 -10.65
N LYS A 229 12.60 -27.32 -11.51
CA LYS A 229 12.89 -28.19 -12.64
C LYS A 229 13.65 -27.40 -13.71
N GLU A 230 14.20 -28.11 -14.69
CA GLU A 230 14.89 -27.49 -15.83
C GLU A 230 14.00 -26.53 -16.64
N ASP A 231 12.68 -26.74 -16.63
CA ASP A 231 11.71 -25.87 -17.31
C ASP A 231 11.33 -24.60 -16.49
N GLY A 232 11.93 -24.41 -15.31
CA GLY A 232 11.66 -23.29 -14.42
C GLY A 232 10.39 -23.45 -13.56
N THR A 233 9.70 -24.58 -13.62
CA THR A 233 8.57 -24.88 -12.72
C THR A 233 9.06 -25.39 -11.37
N ALA A 234 8.27 -25.15 -10.31
CA ALA A 234 8.61 -25.61 -8.97
C ALA A 234 8.53 -27.15 -8.85
N VAL A 235 9.50 -27.75 -8.15
CA VAL A 235 9.42 -29.14 -7.68
C VAL A 235 8.54 -29.16 -6.43
N ARG A 236 7.37 -29.79 -6.50
CA ARG A 236 6.36 -29.73 -5.41
C ARG A 236 6.79 -30.52 -4.19
N GLU A 237 7.45 -31.65 -4.42
CA GLU A 237 7.90 -32.59 -3.40
C GLU A 237 9.02 -32.01 -2.54
N ALA A 238 9.83 -31.11 -3.11
CA ALA A 238 10.86 -30.38 -2.39
C ALA A 238 10.27 -29.34 -1.41
N GLY A 239 9.01 -28.96 -1.59
CA GLY A 239 8.34 -27.97 -0.74
C GLY A 239 8.74 -26.52 -1.05
N SER A 240 8.37 -25.62 -0.16
CA SER A 240 8.62 -24.19 -0.31
C SER A 240 8.80 -23.53 1.05
N ASP A 241 9.65 -22.51 1.09
CA ASP A 241 9.88 -21.73 2.30
C ASP A 241 9.27 -20.33 2.16
N PRO A 242 8.61 -19.82 3.20
CA PRO A 242 8.10 -18.46 3.16
C PRO A 242 9.27 -17.46 3.18
N LYS A 243 9.12 -16.39 2.41
CA LYS A 243 10.05 -15.26 2.32
C LYS A 243 9.30 -13.98 2.56
N SER A 244 9.78 -13.18 3.50
CA SER A 244 9.21 -11.86 3.80
C SER A 244 9.54 -10.89 2.67
N VAL A 245 8.57 -10.05 2.33
CA VAL A 245 8.68 -9.08 1.25
C VAL A 245 8.42 -7.70 1.83
N ASP A 246 9.47 -6.87 1.89
CA ASP A 246 9.36 -5.48 2.31
C ASP A 246 9.12 -4.60 1.08
N ILE A 247 7.92 -4.06 0.97
CA ILE A 247 7.54 -3.12 -0.08
C ILE A 247 7.58 -1.71 0.50
N ARG A 248 8.73 -1.05 0.33
CA ARG A 248 8.85 0.37 0.67
C ARG A 248 8.48 1.19 -0.54
N PHE A 249 7.22 1.63 -0.55
CA PHE A 249 6.74 2.58 -1.53
C PHE A 249 6.90 4.00 -0.98
N ASN A 250 8.04 4.64 -1.29
CA ASN A 250 8.22 6.05 -1.00
C ASN A 250 7.57 6.88 -2.12
N LEU A 251 6.31 7.26 -1.88
CA LEU A 251 5.76 8.44 -2.54
C LEU A 251 6.46 9.65 -1.92
N THR A 252 7.50 10.14 -2.57
CA THR A 252 8.03 11.47 -2.26
C THR A 252 6.91 12.48 -2.50
N ARG A 253 6.21 12.85 -1.43
CA ARG A 253 5.29 13.99 -1.42
C ARG A 253 6.12 15.21 -1.83
N ALA A 254 5.71 15.84 -2.92
CA ALA A 254 6.16 17.16 -3.33
C ALA A 254 4.93 18.06 -3.36
#